data_AF-A0A136PDK2-F1
#
_entry.id   AF-A0A136PDK2-F1
#
_cell.length_a   1.000
_cell.length_b   1.000
_cell.length_c   1.000
_cell.angle_alpha   90.00
_cell.angle_beta   90.00
_cell.angle_gamma   90.00
#
_symmetry.space_group_name_H-M   'P 1'
#
loop_
_entity.id
_entity.type
_entity.pdbx_description
1 polymer ?
#
loop_
_entity_poly.entity_id
_entity_poly.type
_entity_poly.pdbx_seq_one_letter_code
_entity_poly.pdbx_strand_id
1 'polypeptide(L)'
;MLKELPEIIFNSPEFLKISENKGINLFFSGLRGSLNAFIITAIYRAGGKAVFCSDDQARLFKLKDDINLITGEDTASLYLGEYDEEYEPDISPLSIMLQKLTDNRDFIFLCSSSALNKDIIDENNFKRKYHTP
;
A
#
# COMPACT_ATOMS: atom_id res chain seq x y z
N MET A 1 8.55 24.60 7.11
CA MET A 1 7.58 24.70 6.00
C MET A 1 7.29 23.38 5.31
N LEU A 2 8.22 22.72 4.59
CA LEU A 2 7.87 21.47 3.87
C LEU A 2 7.43 20.31 4.78
N LYS A 3 7.97 20.20 6.01
CA LYS A 3 7.56 19.16 6.98
C LYS A 3 6.14 19.33 7.53
N GLU A 4 5.57 20.53 7.48
CA GLU A 4 4.25 20.82 8.06
C GLU A 4 3.13 20.76 7.00
N LEU A 5 3.50 20.80 5.71
CA LEU A 5 2.56 20.76 4.60
C LEU A 5 1.65 19.51 4.62
N PRO A 6 2.16 18.29 4.89
CA PRO A 6 1.30 17.11 4.98
C PRO A 6 0.22 17.26 6.06
N GLU A 7 0.58 17.78 7.23
CA GLU A 7 -0.38 17.99 8.33
C GLU A 7 -1.44 19.02 7.97
N ILE A 8 -1.08 20.11 7.28
CA ILE A 8 -2.07 21.09 6.81
C ILE A 8 -3.06 20.45 5.82
N ILE A 9 -2.56 19.62 4.90
CA ILE A 9 -3.40 18.94 3.91
C ILE A 9 -4.32 17.93 4.58
N PHE A 10 -3.79 17.05 5.44
CA PHE A 10 -4.57 15.98 6.05
C PHE A 10 -5.56 16.48 7.12
N ASN A 11 -5.32 17.67 7.69
CA ASN A 11 -6.27 18.32 8.60
C ASN A 11 -7.29 19.23 7.88
N SER A 12 -7.26 19.32 6.54
CA SER A 12 -8.27 20.07 5.79
C SER A 12 -9.63 19.35 5.81
N PRO A 13 -10.75 20.11 5.72
CA PRO A 13 -12.10 19.53 5.77
C PRO A 13 -12.35 18.43 4.72
N GLU A 14 -11.75 18.55 3.54
CA GLU A 14 -11.91 17.58 2.46
C GLU A 14 -11.27 16.23 2.80
N PHE A 15 -10.11 16.24 3.45
CA PHE A 15 -9.40 15.02 3.83
C PHE A 15 -9.95 14.40 5.12
N LEU A 16 -10.45 15.21 6.06
CA LEU A 16 -11.15 14.71 7.25
C LEU A 16 -12.41 13.90 6.89
N LYS A 17 -13.11 14.26 5.82
CA LYS A 17 -14.25 13.44 5.33
C LYS A 17 -13.85 12.01 4.99
N ILE A 18 -12.61 11.77 4.56
CA ILE A 18 -12.13 10.43 4.22
C ILE A 18 -12.04 9.57 5.49
N SER A 19 -11.49 10.12 6.58
CA SER A 19 -11.38 9.40 7.84
C SER A 19 -12.74 9.20 8.52
N GLU A 20 -13.64 10.17 8.42
CA GLU A 20 -15.01 10.10 8.95
C GLU A 20 -15.86 9.01 8.28
N ASN A 21 -15.57 8.68 7.02
CA ASN A 21 -16.30 7.67 6.25
C ASN A 21 -15.57 6.32 6.17
N LYS A 22 -14.70 6.01 7.13
CA LYS A 22 -13.99 4.73 7.21
C LYS A 22 -15.00 3.56 7.23
N GLY A 23 -14.77 2.57 6.37
CA GLY A 23 -15.62 1.37 6.25
C GLY A 23 -16.82 1.53 5.33
N ILE A 24 -17.00 2.71 4.71
CA ILE A 24 -18.01 2.97 3.69
C ILE A 24 -17.36 2.93 2.31
N ASN A 25 -18.08 2.44 1.30
CA ASN A 25 -17.63 2.51 -0.09
C ASN A 25 -17.67 3.96 -0.57
N LEU A 26 -16.49 4.52 -0.86
CA LEU A 26 -16.31 5.87 -1.36
C LEU A 26 -15.89 5.87 -2.82
N PHE A 27 -16.44 6.80 -3.60
CA PHE A 27 -16.05 7.03 -4.98
C PHE A 27 -15.33 8.37 -5.11
N PHE A 28 -14.05 8.34 -5.45
CA PHE A 28 -13.25 9.54 -5.69
C PHE A 28 -13.18 9.80 -7.19
N SER A 29 -13.48 11.03 -7.60
CA SER A 29 -13.46 11.46 -9.00
C SER A 29 -12.56 12.66 -9.19
N GLY A 30 -12.11 12.92 -10.42
CA GLY A 30 -11.27 14.07 -10.73
C GLY A 30 -9.85 14.00 -10.17
N LEU A 31 -9.40 12.82 -9.72
CA LEU A 31 -8.05 12.63 -9.22
C LEU A 31 -7.03 12.78 -10.35
N ARG A 32 -6.07 13.68 -10.19
CA ARG A 32 -5.00 13.94 -11.16
C ARG A 32 -3.65 14.05 -10.47
N GLY A 33 -2.60 13.60 -11.16
CA GLY A 33 -1.23 13.67 -10.65
C GLY A 33 -1.07 12.94 -9.31
N SER A 34 -0.35 13.57 -8.39
CA SER A 34 -0.02 13.01 -7.06
C SER A 34 -1.20 13.02 -6.08
N LEU A 35 -2.38 13.54 -6.45
CA LEU A 35 -3.54 13.52 -5.56
C LEU A 35 -3.95 12.09 -5.17
N ASN A 36 -3.71 11.09 -6.05
CA ASN A 36 -3.90 9.67 -5.72
C ASN A 36 -3.08 9.26 -4.50
N ALA A 37 -1.82 9.66 -4.41
CA ALA A 37 -0.95 9.34 -3.28
C ALA A 37 -1.48 9.96 -1.99
N PHE A 38 -1.92 11.22 -2.01
CA PHE A 38 -2.54 11.85 -0.84
C PHE A 38 -3.82 11.13 -0.38
N ILE A 39 -4.70 10.72 -1.30
CA ILE A 39 -5.91 9.98 -0.94
C ILE A 39 -5.56 8.63 -0.29
N ILE A 40 -4.63 7.87 -0.89
CA ILE A 40 -4.19 6.58 -0.33
C ILE A 40 -3.58 6.79 1.05
N THR A 41 -2.73 7.80 1.23
CA THR A 41 -2.13 8.13 2.53
C THR A 41 -3.19 8.56 3.55
N ALA A 42 -4.24 9.28 3.15
CA ALA A 42 -5.32 9.65 4.06
C ALA A 42 -6.13 8.43 4.54
N ILE A 43 -6.42 7.50 3.62
CA ILE A 43 -7.06 6.21 3.96
C ILE A 43 -6.17 5.42 4.93
N TYR A 44 -4.88 5.34 4.63
CA TYR A 44 -3.89 4.71 5.50
C TYR A 44 -3.86 5.34 6.90
N ARG A 45 -3.79 6.67 7.01
CA ARG A 45 -3.77 7.39 8.30
C ARG A 45 -5.04 7.14 9.14
N ALA A 46 -6.19 6.94 8.50
CA ALA A 46 -7.44 6.59 9.19
C ALA A 46 -7.49 5.09 9.59
N GLY A 47 -6.83 4.23 8.83
CA GLY A 47 -6.93 2.78 8.88
C GLY A 47 -5.82 2.05 9.62
N GLY A 48 -4.62 2.62 9.65
CA GLY A 48 -3.34 1.95 9.89
C GLY A 48 -2.89 1.08 8.71
N LYS A 49 -3.82 0.65 7.83
CA LYS A 49 -3.55 -0.28 6.74
C LYS A 49 -4.29 0.14 5.48
N ALA A 50 -3.61 0.07 4.34
CA ALA A 50 -4.23 0.30 3.03
C ALA A 50 -3.70 -0.71 2.00
N VAL A 51 -4.58 -1.16 1.12
CA VAL A 51 -4.23 -1.93 -0.08
C VAL A 51 -4.70 -1.13 -1.28
N PHE A 52 -3.79 -0.82 -2.20
CA PHE A 52 -4.07 -0.19 -3.47
C PHE A 52 -3.77 -1.19 -4.60
N CYS A 53 -4.70 -1.27 -5.54
CA CYS A 53 -4.65 -2.19 -6.65
C CYS A 53 -4.70 -1.41 -7.98
N SER A 54 -3.78 -1.70 -8.90
CA SER A 54 -3.76 -1.13 -10.25
C SER A 54 -2.96 -2.02 -11.19
N ASP A 55 -3.45 -2.26 -12.40
CA ASP A 55 -2.71 -3.03 -13.41
C ASP A 55 -1.72 -2.17 -14.21
N ASP A 56 -1.75 -0.85 -14.01
CA ASP A 56 -0.73 0.09 -14.51
C ASP A 56 0.49 0.08 -13.58
N GLN A 57 1.53 -0.68 -13.97
CA GLN A 57 2.76 -0.85 -13.17
C GLN A 57 3.52 0.46 -12.97
N ALA A 58 3.67 1.28 -14.02
CA ALA A 58 4.36 2.57 -13.92
C ALA A 58 3.69 3.48 -12.88
N ARG A 59 2.36 3.42 -12.78
CA ARG A 59 1.61 4.10 -11.72
C ARG A 59 1.88 3.53 -10.34
N LEU A 60 2.02 2.22 -10.18
CA LEU A 60 2.34 1.61 -8.89
C LEU A 60 3.71 2.06 -8.37
N PHE A 61 4.75 2.04 -9.22
CA PHE A 61 6.08 2.53 -8.86
C PHE A 61 6.05 4.00 -8.48
N LYS A 62 5.41 4.83 -9.31
CA LYS A 62 5.26 6.25 -8.99
C LYS A 62 4.51 6.50 -7.67
N LEU A 63 3.45 5.73 -7.40
CA LEU A 63 2.70 5.85 -6.16
C LEU A 63 3.52 5.44 -4.95
N LYS A 64 4.36 4.40 -5.05
CA LYS A 64 5.29 4.01 -3.98
C LYS A 64 6.16 5.19 -3.58
N ASP A 65 6.79 5.83 -4.56
CA ASP A 65 7.71 6.95 -4.32
C ASP A 65 6.97 8.18 -3.79
N ASP A 66 5.84 8.55 -4.39
CA ASP A 66 5.01 9.69 -3.94
C ASP A 66 4.53 9.47 -2.49
N ILE A 67 4.10 8.26 -2.13
CA ILE A 67 3.59 7.95 -0.79
C ILE A 67 4.73 7.99 0.24
N ASN A 68 5.86 7.35 -0.05
CA ASN A 68 7.03 7.35 0.85
C ASN A 68 7.57 8.77 1.04
N LEU A 69 7.50 9.62 0.01
CA LEU A 69 7.83 11.04 0.13
C LEU A 69 6.85 11.78 1.07
N ILE A 70 5.55 11.51 0.95
CA ILE A 70 4.51 12.15 1.76
C ILE A 70 4.59 11.71 3.23
N THR A 71 4.83 10.42 3.50
CA THR A 71 4.96 9.89 4.87
C THR A 71 6.33 10.21 5.48
N GLY A 72 7.36 10.39 4.66
CA GLY A 72 8.74 10.59 5.10
C GLY A 72 9.42 9.30 5.58
N GLU A 73 8.78 8.15 5.38
CA GLU A 73 9.22 6.83 5.81
C GLU A 73 8.98 5.79 4.69
N ASP A 74 9.64 4.64 4.77
CA ASP A 74 9.43 3.53 3.83
C ASP A 74 8.16 2.73 4.18
N THR A 75 7.01 3.38 4.03
CA THR A 75 5.69 2.88 4.43
C THR A 75 5.02 2.02 3.34
N ALA A 76 5.22 2.39 2.07
CA ALA A 76 4.63 1.72 0.92
C ALA A 76 5.51 0.59 0.39
N SER A 77 4.91 -0.58 0.21
CA SER A 77 5.56 -1.75 -0.38
C SER A 77 4.82 -2.19 -1.64
N LEU A 78 5.59 -2.56 -2.66
CA LEU A 78 5.08 -2.96 -3.97
C LEU A 78 5.27 -4.46 -4.20
N TYR A 79 4.24 -5.15 -4.66
CA TYR A 79 4.33 -6.55 -5.09
C TYR A 79 3.62 -6.77 -6.41
N LEU A 80 4.34 -7.31 -7.40
CA LEU A 80 3.83 -7.56 -8.73
C LEU A 80 3.48 -9.04 -9.00
N GLY A 81 3.69 -9.92 -8.02
CA GLY A 81 3.39 -11.36 -8.16
C GLY A 81 4.37 -12.13 -9.04
N GLU A 82 5.14 -11.47 -9.89
CA GLU A 82 6.19 -12.04 -10.71
C GLU A 82 7.50 -11.36 -10.39
N TYR A 83 8.56 -12.17 -10.36
CA TYR A 83 9.91 -11.67 -10.19
C TYR A 83 10.38 -11.10 -11.52
N ASP A 84 10.84 -9.85 -11.48
CA ASP A 84 11.45 -9.18 -12.62
C ASP A 84 12.80 -8.62 -12.14
N GLU A 85 13.89 -9.08 -12.76
CA GLU A 85 15.26 -8.68 -12.41
C GLU A 85 15.50 -7.18 -12.63
N GLU A 86 14.79 -6.55 -13.57
CA GLU A 86 14.94 -5.11 -13.84
C GLU A 86 14.41 -4.25 -12.68
N TYR A 87 13.38 -4.75 -11.98
CA TYR A 87 12.67 -4.03 -10.92
C TYR A 87 12.87 -4.63 -9.52
N GLU A 88 13.76 -5.63 -9.39
CA GLU A 88 14.08 -6.27 -8.12
C GLU A 88 14.31 -5.30 -6.95
N PRO A 89 15.09 -4.19 -7.09
CA PRO A 89 15.34 -3.30 -5.96
C PRO A 89 14.08 -2.56 -5.46
N ASP A 90 13.06 -2.42 -6.30
CA ASP A 90 11.85 -1.65 -6.02
C ASP A 90 10.64 -2.51 -5.63
N ILE A 91 10.72 -3.82 -5.87
CA ILE A 91 9.67 -4.79 -5.56
C ILE A 91 9.98 -5.45 -4.22
N SER A 92 8.99 -5.43 -3.32
CA SER A 92 9.04 -6.16 -2.06
C SER A 92 8.80 -7.66 -2.30
N PRO A 93 9.69 -8.54 -1.82
CA PRO A 93 9.45 -9.98 -1.84
C PRO A 93 8.17 -10.36 -1.09
N LEU A 94 7.52 -11.44 -1.52
CA LEU A 94 6.32 -11.97 -0.88
C LEU A 94 6.53 -12.21 0.62
N SER A 95 7.71 -12.67 1.04
CA SER A 95 8.03 -12.90 2.46
C SER A 95 7.93 -11.64 3.32
N ILE A 96 8.43 -10.50 2.83
CA ILE A 96 8.33 -9.20 3.52
C ILE A 96 6.86 -8.79 3.63
N MET A 97 6.10 -8.98 2.56
CA MET A 97 4.67 -8.66 2.54
C MET A 97 3.88 -9.47 3.57
N LEU A 98 4.08 -10.79 3.59
CA LEU A 98 3.42 -11.69 4.55
C LEU A 98 3.83 -11.38 5.99
N GLN A 99 5.09 -11.01 6.22
CA GLN A 99 5.55 -10.59 7.54
C GLN A 99 4.83 -9.33 8.01
N LYS A 100 4.73 -8.29 7.16
CA LYS A 100 4.01 -7.03 7.49
C LYS A 100 2.52 -7.28 7.79
N LEU A 101 1.89 -8.19 7.06
CA LEU A 101 0.50 -8.61 7.29
C LEU A 101 0.33 -9.34 8.62
N THR A 102 1.28 -10.21 9.00
CA THR A 102 1.22 -11.06 10.19
C THR A 102 1.56 -10.30 11.47
N ASP A 103 2.54 -9.40 11.42
CA ASP A 103 3.01 -8.62 12.59
C ASP A 103 2.03 -7.53 13.03
N ASN A 104 0.87 -7.42 12.36
CA ASN A 104 -0.13 -6.38 12.61
C ASN A 104 0.42 -4.95 12.50
N ARG A 105 1.51 -4.77 11.74
CA ARG A 105 2.14 -3.47 11.49
C ARG A 105 1.26 -2.61 10.60
N ASP A 106 1.45 -1.30 10.71
CA ASP A 106 0.87 -0.36 9.75
C ASP A 106 1.60 -0.48 8.41
N PHE A 107 0.85 -0.54 7.31
CA PHE A 107 1.42 -0.67 5.98
C PHE A 107 0.53 -0.09 4.88
N ILE A 108 1.19 0.31 3.78
CA ILE A 108 0.52 0.53 2.50
C ILE A 108 1.03 -0.53 1.53
N PHE A 109 0.11 -1.34 1.00
CA PHE A 109 0.42 -2.34 0.01
C PHE A 109 -0.03 -1.88 -1.37
N LEU A 110 0.87 -1.93 -2.34
CA LEU A 110 0.62 -1.61 -3.73
C LEU A 110 0.79 -2.89 -4.54
N CYS A 111 -0.20 -3.25 -5.35
CA CYS A 111 -0.14 -4.47 -6.16
C CYS A 111 -0.96 -4.36 -7.45
N SER A 112 -0.72 -5.30 -8.37
CA SER A 112 -1.63 -5.53 -9.49
C SER A 112 -2.81 -6.40 -9.07
N SER A 113 -3.89 -6.36 -9.86
CA SER A 113 -5.04 -7.23 -9.62
C SER A 113 -4.67 -8.70 -9.78
N SER A 114 -3.77 -9.01 -10.73
CA SER A 114 -3.23 -10.34 -10.95
C SER A 114 -2.45 -10.85 -9.74
N ALA A 115 -1.64 -10.00 -9.09
CA ALA A 115 -0.87 -10.36 -7.91
C ALA A 115 -1.77 -10.60 -6.69
N LEU A 116 -2.83 -9.80 -6.54
CA LEU A 116 -3.82 -9.96 -5.46
C LEU A 116 -4.61 -11.27 -5.58
N ASN A 117 -4.87 -11.72 -6.80
CA ASN A 117 -5.60 -12.96 -7.08
C ASN A 117 -4.71 -14.23 -7.07
N LYS A 118 -3.40 -14.10 -6.87
CA LYS A 118 -2.52 -15.28 -6.80
C LYS A 118 -2.76 -16.04 -5.51
N ASP A 119 -3.12 -17.31 -5.65
CA ASP A 119 -3.17 -18.24 -4.53
C ASP A 119 -1.78 -18.39 -3.91
N ILE A 120 -1.67 -18.08 -2.63
CA ILE A 120 -0.47 -18.29 -1.84
C ILE A 120 -0.65 -19.51 -0.94
N ILE A 121 0.45 -20.18 -0.62
CA ILE A 121 0.44 -21.31 0.30
C ILE A 121 -0.05 -20.81 1.66
N ASP A 122 -1.12 -21.40 2.19
CA ASP A 122 -1.59 -21.05 3.52
C ASP A 122 -0.59 -21.46 4.61
N GLU A 123 -0.65 -20.78 5.76
CA GLU A 123 0.28 -20.97 6.87
C GLU A 123 0.33 -22.43 7.36
N ASN A 124 -0.82 -23.13 7.36
CA ASN A 124 -0.90 -24.52 7.83
C ASN A 124 -0.18 -25.47 6.88
N ASN A 125 -0.34 -25.27 5.58
CA ASN A 125 0.33 -26.02 4.53
C ASN A 125 1.83 -25.72 4.49
N PHE A 126 2.24 -24.47 4.72
CA PHE A 126 3.65 -24.12 4.86
C PHE A 126 4.29 -24.84 6.07
N LYS A 127 3.67 -24.74 7.26
CA LYS A 127 4.16 -25.41 8.46
C LYS A 127 4.23 -26.93 8.30
N ARG A 128 3.22 -27.58 7.70
CA ARG A 128 3.27 -29.04 7.46
C ARG A 128 4.40 -29.47 6.53
N LYS A 129 4.71 -28.67 5.51
CA LYS A 129 5.69 -29.03 4.48
C LYS A 129 7.14 -28.82 4.93
N TYR A 130 7.37 -27.87 5.84
CA TYR A 130 8.71 -27.47 6.28
C TYR A 130 8.98 -27.69 7.78
N HIS A 131 7.97 -28.02 8.57
CA HIS A 131 8.11 -28.64 9.89
C HIS A 131 7.65 -30.10 9.85
N THR A 132 8.55 -30.98 9.43
CA THR A 132 8.51 -32.39 9.85
C THR A 132 9.57 -32.52 10.96
N PRO A 133 9.29 -33.14 12.12
CA PRO A 133 10.32 -33.42 13.12
C PRO A 133 11.45 -34.29 12.57
#